data_AF-A0A9D9VC51-F1
#
_entry.id   AF-A0A9D9VC51-F1
#
_cell.length_a   1.000
_cell.length_b   1.000
_cell.length_c   1.000
_cell.angle_alpha   90.00
_cell.angle_beta   90.00
_cell.angle_gamma   90.00
#
_symmetry.space_group_name_H-M   'P 1'
#
loop_
_entity.id
_entity.type
_entity.pdbx_description
1 polymer ?
#
loop_
_entity_poly.entity_id
_entity_poly.type
_entity_poly.pdbx_seq_one_letter_code
_entity_poly.pdbx_strand_id
1 'polypeptide(L)'
;MGCAHCSNPVIAPALDKVFILGASTVTSTALTVVNGNVAVFPGTAITGFPPGIITAGIAHGGDLFASKAHTAAINYYNHLIAKICPAGNNLTGQDLGGKTLAPGVYCFDSSAQLTGTLILTGPKCSSYTFLIGSTLTTAASSKVVLTGGVTDVNWAVGSSATLGSNSTIQGIVNALESITVGSSASVEGRAWALNGAVTLDDNAINL
;
A
#
# COMPACT_ATOMS: atom_id res chain seq x y z
N MET A 1 6.40 15.53 -31.96
CA MET A 1 5.84 14.28 -31.40
C MET A 1 6.03 14.35 -29.89
N GLY A 2 5.01 14.80 -29.16
CA GLY A 2 5.12 15.04 -27.71
C GLY A 2 5.14 13.73 -26.93
N CYS A 3 6.10 13.58 -26.01
CA CYS A 3 6.07 12.51 -25.02
C CYS A 3 4.77 12.61 -24.21
N ALA A 4 3.89 11.62 -24.32
CA ALA A 4 2.80 11.46 -23.35
C ALA A 4 3.44 11.34 -21.96
N HIS A 5 3.29 12.39 -21.15
CA HIS A 5 3.63 12.34 -19.74
C HIS A 5 2.65 11.37 -19.09
N CYS A 6 3.14 10.39 -18.33
CA CYS A 6 2.27 9.50 -17.58
C CYS A 6 1.46 10.37 -16.61
N SER A 7 0.16 10.52 -16.84
CA SER A 7 -0.72 11.11 -15.85
C SER A 7 -0.93 10.07 -14.76
N ASN A 8 0.00 10.01 -13.81
CA ASN A 8 -0.20 9.27 -12.57
C ASN A 8 -1.51 9.80 -11.93
N PRO A 9 -2.45 8.97 -11.45
CA PRO A 9 -3.51 9.47 -10.58
C PRO A 9 -2.89 10.34 -9.51
N VAL A 10 -3.15 11.64 -9.57
CA VAL A 10 -2.45 12.63 -8.75
C VAL A 10 -2.69 12.30 -7.30
N ILE A 11 -1.69 11.69 -6.65
CA ILE A 11 -1.63 11.60 -5.20
C ILE A 11 -1.72 13.05 -4.73
N ALA A 12 -2.72 13.35 -3.91
CA ALA A 12 -2.91 14.71 -3.42
C ALA A 12 -1.59 15.21 -2.79
N PRO A 13 -1.21 16.48 -2.96
CA PRO A 13 0.05 17.00 -2.39
C PRO A 13 0.20 16.75 -0.88
N ALA A 14 -0.91 16.62 -0.15
CA ALA A 14 -0.92 16.28 1.28
C ALA A 14 -0.45 14.85 1.60
N LEU A 15 -0.43 13.95 0.61
CA LEU A 15 0.12 12.59 0.70
C LEU A 15 1.53 12.52 0.11
N ASP A 16 2.05 13.63 -0.43
CA ASP A 16 3.42 13.64 -0.93
C ASP A 16 4.37 13.31 0.23
N LYS A 17 5.28 12.38 -0.05
CA LYS A 17 6.21 11.79 0.92
C LYS A 17 5.58 11.11 2.15
N VAL A 18 4.28 10.87 2.23
CA VAL A 18 3.69 10.09 3.34
C VAL A 18 3.77 8.60 3.01
N PHE A 19 4.78 7.92 3.55
CA PHE A 19 5.04 6.50 3.23
C PHE A 19 4.25 5.57 4.14
N ILE A 20 4.16 5.93 5.42
CA ILE A 20 3.39 5.19 6.41
C ILE A 20 2.35 6.13 7.02
N LEU A 21 1.10 5.66 7.09
CA LEU A 21 0.03 6.36 7.78
C LEU A 21 -0.82 5.36 8.57
N GLY A 22 -0.98 5.60 9.87
CA GLY A 22 -1.91 4.84 10.72
C GLY A 22 -2.93 5.77 11.36
N ALA A 23 -4.17 5.32 11.55
CA ALA A 23 -5.19 6.15 12.18
C ALA A 23 -5.06 6.17 13.70
N SER A 24 -4.82 5.00 14.30
CA SER A 24 -4.68 4.87 15.75
C SER A 24 -3.23 5.02 16.21
N THR A 25 -2.32 4.24 15.62
CA THR A 25 -0.89 4.21 15.95
C THR A 25 -0.05 3.77 14.75
N VAL A 26 1.24 4.11 14.78
CA VAL A 26 2.28 3.45 13.99
C VAL A 26 3.31 2.90 14.96
N THR A 27 3.62 1.60 14.87
CA THR A 27 4.58 0.94 15.75
C THR A 27 5.62 0.21 14.91
N SER A 28 6.90 0.40 15.20
CA SER A 28 7.98 -0.48 14.75
C SER A 28 8.54 -1.30 15.92
N THR A 29 8.75 -2.60 15.74
CA THR A 29 9.29 -3.50 16.78
C THR A 29 10.79 -3.77 16.64
N ALA A 30 11.38 -3.42 15.49
CA ALA A 30 12.79 -3.66 15.17
C ALA A 30 13.35 -2.55 14.27
N LEU A 31 14.45 -2.81 13.54
CA LEU A 31 15.11 -1.81 12.70
C LEU A 31 14.35 -1.59 11.38
N THR A 32 13.15 -1.01 11.45
CA THR A 32 12.45 -0.56 10.24
C THR A 32 13.08 0.72 9.68
N VAL A 33 13.30 0.79 8.38
CA VAL A 33 13.74 2.01 7.67
C VAL A 33 12.61 2.52 6.78
N VAL A 34 12.17 3.76 7.01
CA VAL A 34 11.14 4.44 6.23
C VAL A 34 11.72 5.63 5.48
N ASN A 35 11.69 5.62 4.15
CA ASN A 35 12.23 6.69 3.32
C ASN A 35 11.21 7.80 3.01
N GLY A 36 10.55 8.32 4.04
CA GLY A 36 9.58 9.41 3.95
C GLY A 36 8.88 9.66 5.27
N ASN A 37 7.89 10.54 5.27
CA ASN A 37 7.11 10.87 6.46
C ASN A 37 6.31 9.67 6.97
N VAL A 38 6.25 9.57 8.30
CA VAL A 38 5.38 8.66 9.05
C VAL A 38 4.32 9.50 9.74
N ALA A 39 3.04 9.22 9.50
CA ALA A 39 1.94 10.03 10.03
C ALA A 39 0.96 9.20 10.86
N VAL A 40 0.43 9.80 11.93
CA VAL A 40 -0.68 9.24 12.70
C VAL A 40 -1.75 10.29 12.96
N PHE A 41 -3.00 9.98 12.62
CA PHE A 41 -4.17 10.81 12.92
C PHE A 41 -5.46 9.98 12.76
N PRO A 42 -6.47 10.07 13.66
CA PRO A 42 -6.61 11.02 14.79
C PRO A 42 -5.81 10.64 16.05
N GLY A 43 -5.20 9.45 16.08
CA GLY A 43 -4.22 9.12 17.10
C GLY A 43 -2.98 10.01 17.04
N THR A 44 -2.06 9.79 17.97
CA THR A 44 -0.83 10.60 18.08
C THR A 44 0.44 9.77 18.21
N ALA A 45 0.32 8.47 18.48
CA ALA A 45 1.45 7.64 18.86
C ALA A 45 2.18 7.06 17.66
N ILE A 46 3.45 7.44 17.51
CA ILE A 46 4.44 6.82 16.65
C ILE A 46 5.52 6.26 17.58
N THR A 47 5.68 4.94 17.62
CA THR A 47 6.57 4.24 18.55
C THR A 47 7.56 3.34 17.81
N GLY A 48 8.71 3.06 18.43
CA GLY A 48 9.74 2.20 17.83
C GLY A 48 10.70 2.91 16.87
N PHE A 49 10.71 4.25 16.86
CA PHE A 49 11.67 5.08 16.13
C PHE A 49 12.42 5.95 17.14
N PRO A 50 13.48 5.46 17.83
CA PRO A 50 14.32 4.28 17.54
C PRO A 50 13.81 2.91 18.11
N PRO A 51 14.38 1.75 17.67
CA PRO A 51 15.53 1.59 16.76
C PRO A 51 15.21 1.82 15.29
N GLY A 52 13.93 1.85 14.89
CA GLY A 52 13.53 2.24 13.54
C GLY A 52 14.05 3.63 13.16
N ILE A 53 14.23 3.84 11.87
CA ILE A 53 14.81 5.05 11.28
C ILE A 53 13.84 5.63 10.26
N ILE A 54 13.62 6.94 10.35
CA ILE A 54 12.94 7.71 9.31
C ILE A 54 14.01 8.47 8.53
N THR A 55 14.15 8.17 7.24
CA THR A 55 15.05 8.88 6.32
C THR A 55 14.26 9.75 5.36
N ALA A 56 14.82 10.90 4.96
CA ALA A 56 14.19 11.83 4.02
C ALA A 56 12.75 12.28 4.39
N GLY A 57 12.40 12.23 5.68
CA GLY A 57 11.10 12.61 6.23
C GLY A 57 11.17 12.75 7.75
N ILE A 58 10.02 13.00 8.37
CA ILE A 58 9.86 13.12 9.83
C ILE A 58 8.57 12.44 10.30
N ALA A 59 8.47 12.25 11.62
CA ALA A 59 7.27 11.73 12.28
C ALA A 59 6.25 12.86 12.53
N HIS A 60 4.99 12.63 12.16
CA HIS A 60 3.86 13.53 12.33
C HIS A 60 2.75 12.84 13.16
N GLY A 61 2.75 13.04 14.47
CA GLY A 61 1.73 12.49 15.37
C GLY A 61 0.69 13.54 15.75
N GLY A 62 -0.55 13.39 15.29
CA GLY A 62 -1.68 14.24 15.70
C GLY A 62 -1.68 15.68 15.18
N ASP A 63 -0.71 16.07 14.35
CA ASP A 63 -0.57 17.44 13.87
C ASP A 63 -1.46 17.75 12.65
N LEU A 64 -1.44 19.01 12.20
CA LEU A 64 -2.22 19.46 11.06
C LEU A 64 -1.79 18.77 9.75
N PHE A 65 -0.51 18.39 9.62
CA PHE A 65 -0.03 17.67 8.46
C PHE A 65 -0.62 16.26 8.43
N ALA A 66 -0.55 15.53 9.55
CA ALA A 66 -1.11 14.19 9.70
C ALA A 66 -2.63 14.18 9.45
N SER A 67 -3.36 15.19 9.96
CA SER A 67 -4.79 15.35 9.71
C SER A 67 -5.14 15.52 8.23
N LYS A 68 -4.39 16.36 7.52
CA LYS A 68 -4.54 16.56 6.07
C LYS A 68 -4.16 15.32 5.27
N ALA A 69 -3.08 14.64 5.66
CA ALA A 69 -2.64 13.40 5.04
C ALA A 69 -3.69 12.30 5.21
N HIS A 70 -4.25 12.12 6.41
CA HIS A 70 -5.29 11.13 6.69
C HIS A 70 -6.56 11.38 5.89
N THR A 71 -7.04 12.64 5.86
CA THR A 71 -8.18 13.04 5.01
C THR A 71 -7.91 12.74 3.54
N ALA A 72 -6.71 13.04 3.05
CA ALA A 72 -6.33 12.75 1.68
C ALA A 72 -6.24 11.24 1.40
N ALA A 73 -5.78 10.42 2.36
CA ALA A 73 -5.74 8.96 2.23
C ALA A 73 -7.15 8.34 2.14
N ILE A 74 -8.11 8.87 2.91
CA ILE A 74 -9.53 8.51 2.81
C ILE A 74 -10.07 8.86 1.42
N ASN A 75 -9.84 10.09 0.95
CA ASN A 75 -10.29 10.51 -0.38
C ASN A 75 -9.67 9.65 -1.48
N TYR A 76 -8.41 9.26 -1.32
CA TYR A 76 -7.73 8.35 -2.24
C TYR A 76 -8.37 6.97 -2.24
N TYR A 77 -8.68 6.40 -1.08
CA TYR A 77 -9.40 5.13 -0.97
C TYR A 77 -10.76 5.21 -1.68
N ASN A 78 -11.55 6.25 -1.38
CA ASN A 78 -12.86 6.50 -2.02
C ASN A 78 -12.74 6.62 -3.54
N HIS A 79 -11.69 7.28 -4.04
CA HIS A 79 -11.40 7.35 -5.47
C HIS A 79 -11.10 5.96 -6.07
N LEU A 80 -10.32 5.13 -5.39
CA LEU A 80 -10.00 3.78 -5.86
C LEU A 80 -11.25 2.89 -5.90
N ILE A 81 -12.05 2.84 -4.83
CA ILE A 81 -13.23 1.96 -4.76
C ILE A 81 -14.37 2.40 -5.68
N ALA A 82 -14.36 3.63 -6.18
CA ALA A 82 -15.30 4.09 -7.20
C ALA A 82 -15.00 3.54 -8.60
N LYS A 83 -13.84 2.89 -8.82
CA LYS A 83 -13.49 2.29 -10.10
C LYS A 83 -14.35 1.06 -10.37
N ILE A 84 -14.70 0.85 -11.65
CA ILE A 84 -15.47 -0.31 -12.09
C ILE A 84 -14.52 -1.48 -12.32
N CYS A 85 -14.79 -2.61 -11.66
CA CYS A 85 -14.16 -3.88 -11.97
C CYS A 85 -14.93 -4.58 -13.11
N PRO A 86 -14.28 -4.88 -14.25
CA PRO A 86 -14.88 -5.73 -15.28
C PRO A 86 -15.15 -7.13 -14.74
N ALA A 87 -16.28 -7.74 -15.14
CA ALA A 87 -16.66 -9.07 -14.64
C ALA A 87 -15.57 -10.14 -14.87
N GLY A 88 -14.84 -10.09 -15.99
CA GLY A 88 -13.72 -10.99 -16.29
C GLY A 88 -12.48 -10.82 -15.41
N ASN A 89 -12.41 -9.73 -14.64
CA ASN A 89 -11.33 -9.42 -13.70
C ASN A 89 -11.75 -9.64 -12.23
N ASN A 90 -12.95 -10.20 -11.99
CA ASN A 90 -13.31 -10.69 -10.67
C ASN A 90 -12.55 -12.00 -10.41
N LEU A 91 -11.59 -11.95 -9.49
CA LEU A 91 -10.72 -13.05 -9.12
C LEU A 91 -11.09 -13.66 -7.76
N THR A 92 -12.31 -13.42 -7.27
CA THR A 92 -12.80 -13.97 -6.00
C THR A 92 -12.54 -15.47 -5.89
N GLY A 93 -11.93 -15.90 -4.78
CA GLY A 93 -11.57 -17.29 -4.54
C GLY A 93 -10.32 -17.79 -5.26
N GLN A 94 -9.63 -16.95 -6.04
CA GLN A 94 -8.37 -17.30 -6.69
C GLN A 94 -7.18 -16.68 -5.94
N ASP A 95 -6.07 -17.42 -5.88
CA ASP A 95 -4.79 -16.88 -5.39
C ASP A 95 -4.14 -16.02 -6.49
N LEU A 96 -3.58 -14.85 -6.14
CA LEU A 96 -2.82 -13.99 -7.06
C LEU A 96 -1.48 -14.60 -7.49
N GLY A 97 -0.98 -15.54 -6.71
CA GLY A 97 0.21 -16.32 -6.93
C GLY A 97 0.26 -17.03 -8.28
N GLY A 98 1.38 -16.93 -8.97
CA GLY A 98 1.61 -17.53 -10.28
C GLY A 98 0.93 -16.80 -11.43
N LYS A 99 0.15 -15.75 -11.17
CA LYS A 99 -0.53 -14.99 -12.24
C LYS A 99 0.41 -13.98 -12.87
N THR A 100 0.21 -13.77 -14.17
CA THR A 100 0.68 -12.60 -14.91
C THR A 100 -0.54 -11.81 -15.35
N LEU A 101 -0.66 -10.56 -14.90
CA LEU A 101 -1.83 -9.73 -15.13
C LEU A 101 -1.50 -8.57 -16.07
N ALA A 102 -2.40 -8.33 -17.03
CA ALA A 102 -2.39 -7.13 -17.86
C ALA A 102 -2.91 -5.91 -17.06
N PRO A 103 -2.64 -4.68 -17.49
CA PRO A 103 -3.08 -3.49 -16.75
C PRO A 103 -4.60 -3.43 -16.61
N GLY A 104 -5.09 -3.02 -15.45
CA GLY A 104 -6.53 -2.92 -15.22
C GLY A 104 -6.97 -2.89 -13.76
N VAL A 105 -8.29 -2.91 -13.58
CA VAL A 105 -8.95 -3.04 -12.28
C VAL A 105 -9.33 -4.50 -12.07
N TYR A 106 -8.88 -5.07 -10.95
CA TYR A 106 -9.17 -6.42 -10.50
C TYR A 106 -9.93 -6.36 -9.19
N CYS A 107 -10.86 -7.29 -8.97
CA CYS A 107 -11.67 -7.30 -7.76
C CYS A 107 -11.77 -8.67 -7.11
N PHE A 108 -11.98 -8.62 -5.80
CA PHE A 108 -12.30 -9.74 -4.93
C PHE A 108 -13.49 -9.31 -4.07
N ASP A 109 -14.62 -10.01 -4.17
CA ASP A 109 -15.81 -9.75 -3.35
C ASP A 109 -15.56 -10.13 -1.87
N SER A 110 -14.51 -10.92 -1.62
CA SER A 110 -14.05 -11.34 -0.30
C SER A 110 -12.54 -11.05 -0.12
N SER A 111 -11.82 -11.91 0.58
CA SER A 111 -10.38 -11.76 0.80
C SER A 111 -9.58 -12.09 -0.47
N ALA A 112 -8.45 -11.40 -0.63
CA ALA A 112 -7.43 -11.73 -1.61
C ALA A 112 -6.22 -12.37 -0.93
N GLN A 113 -5.62 -13.36 -1.58
CA GLN A 113 -4.40 -14.02 -1.14
C GLN A 113 -3.33 -13.93 -2.21
N LEU A 114 -2.07 -13.80 -1.78
CA LEU A 114 -0.90 -13.83 -2.65
C LEU A 114 0.10 -14.87 -2.12
N THR A 115 0.16 -16.02 -2.76
CA THR A 115 1.14 -17.08 -2.46
C THR A 115 2.14 -17.21 -3.61
N GLY A 116 3.41 -16.90 -3.36
CA GLY A 116 4.44 -16.92 -4.42
C GLY A 116 4.51 -15.61 -5.20
N THR A 117 4.67 -15.66 -6.53
CA THR A 117 4.96 -14.46 -7.33
C THR A 117 3.75 -14.03 -8.15
N LEU A 118 3.39 -12.75 -8.09
CA LEU A 118 2.48 -12.07 -9.02
C LEU A 118 3.30 -11.19 -9.96
N ILE A 119 3.08 -11.32 -11.27
CA ILE A 119 3.73 -10.48 -12.29
C ILE A 119 2.71 -9.47 -12.83
N LEU A 120 3.04 -8.19 -12.75
CA LEU A 120 2.27 -7.09 -13.35
C LEU A 120 3.06 -6.57 -14.55
N THR A 121 2.53 -6.80 -15.75
CA THR A 121 3.21 -6.45 -17.00
C THR A 121 2.38 -5.55 -17.90
N GLY A 122 3.00 -4.50 -18.43
CA GLY A 122 2.30 -3.62 -19.37
C GLY A 122 3.21 -2.61 -20.06
N PRO A 123 2.69 -1.91 -21.08
CA PRO A 123 3.37 -0.80 -21.73
C PRO A 123 3.61 0.38 -20.77
N LYS A 124 4.29 1.43 -21.24
CA LYS A 124 4.54 2.66 -20.47
C LYS A 124 3.26 3.23 -19.87
N CYS A 125 3.35 3.69 -18.62
CA CYS A 125 2.26 4.28 -17.85
C CYS A 125 1.12 3.29 -17.52
N SER A 126 1.44 1.99 -17.40
CA SER A 126 0.43 1.00 -17.03
C SER A 126 0.06 1.12 -15.55
N SER A 127 -1.24 0.96 -15.25
CA SER A 127 -1.76 1.03 -13.89
C SER A 127 -2.58 -0.19 -13.50
N TYR A 128 -2.54 -0.50 -12.22
CA TYR A 128 -3.27 -1.59 -11.58
C TYR A 128 -4.05 -1.07 -10.38
N THR A 129 -5.26 -1.57 -10.21
CA THR A 129 -6.03 -1.36 -8.98
C THR A 129 -6.68 -2.67 -8.57
N PHE A 130 -6.37 -3.12 -7.36
CA PHE A 130 -6.99 -4.28 -6.72
C PHE A 130 -8.02 -3.78 -5.72
N LEU A 131 -9.28 -4.07 -5.97
CA LEU A 131 -10.41 -3.79 -5.08
C LEU A 131 -10.71 -5.06 -4.28
N ILE A 132 -10.48 -5.03 -2.98
CA ILE A 132 -10.58 -6.22 -2.13
C ILE A 132 -11.67 -5.96 -1.09
N GLY A 133 -12.75 -6.73 -1.12
CA GLY A 133 -13.91 -6.51 -0.25
C GLY A 133 -13.62 -6.75 1.23
N SER A 134 -12.60 -7.56 1.54
CA SER A 134 -12.16 -7.81 2.92
C SER A 134 -10.64 -7.73 3.04
N THR A 135 -9.98 -8.80 3.50
CA THR A 135 -8.55 -8.78 3.84
C THR A 135 -7.66 -9.04 2.63
N LEU A 136 -6.47 -8.42 2.64
CA LEU A 136 -5.35 -8.81 1.80
C LEU A 136 -4.33 -9.58 2.66
N THR A 137 -3.97 -10.79 2.25
CA THR A 137 -2.89 -11.55 2.90
C THR A 137 -1.82 -11.94 1.88
N THR A 138 -0.57 -11.65 2.16
CA THR A 138 0.56 -12.19 1.39
C THR A 138 1.25 -13.28 2.20
N ALA A 139 1.61 -14.39 1.57
CA ALA A 139 2.38 -15.44 2.20
C ALA A 139 3.83 -14.97 2.45
N ALA A 140 4.55 -15.68 3.32
CA ALA A 140 5.98 -15.42 3.49
C ALA A 140 6.72 -15.59 2.15
N SER A 141 7.71 -14.71 1.91
CA SER A 141 8.53 -14.69 0.68
C SER A 141 7.76 -14.49 -0.65
N SER A 142 6.47 -14.16 -0.61
CA SER A 142 5.70 -13.81 -1.82
C SER A 142 6.17 -12.48 -2.42
N LYS A 143 6.04 -12.28 -3.73
CA LYS A 143 6.54 -11.07 -4.40
C LYS A 143 5.57 -10.56 -5.45
N VAL A 144 5.47 -9.24 -5.54
CA VAL A 144 4.90 -8.55 -6.70
C VAL A 144 6.06 -8.05 -7.56
N VAL A 145 6.10 -8.48 -8.82
CA VAL A 145 7.14 -8.10 -9.78
C VAL A 145 6.52 -7.24 -10.87
N LEU A 146 7.07 -6.04 -11.07
CA LEU A 146 6.67 -5.16 -12.15
C LEU A 146 7.58 -5.40 -13.35
N THR A 147 7.00 -5.57 -14.53
CA THR A 147 7.76 -5.68 -15.79
C THR A 147 7.23 -4.70 -16.83
N GLY A 148 8.13 -4.18 -17.66
CA GLY A 148 7.77 -3.19 -18.68
C GLY A 148 7.64 -1.79 -18.08
N GLY A 149 6.55 -1.10 -18.39
CA GLY A 149 6.36 0.31 -18.08
C GLY A 149 5.27 0.61 -17.05
N VAL A 150 5.05 -0.31 -16.11
CA VAL A 150 4.10 -0.13 -15.00
C VAL A 150 4.57 1.02 -14.11
N THR A 151 3.66 1.97 -13.85
CA THR A 151 3.95 3.14 -13.01
C THR A 151 3.16 3.13 -11.72
N ASP A 152 1.97 2.52 -11.71
CA ASP A 152 1.02 2.69 -10.61
C ASP A 152 0.37 1.36 -10.21
N VAL A 153 0.52 0.97 -8.94
CA VAL A 153 -0.12 -0.20 -8.36
C VAL A 153 -0.83 0.22 -7.09
N ASN A 154 -2.12 -0.14 -6.98
CA ASN A 154 -2.97 0.30 -5.89
C ASN A 154 -3.75 -0.88 -5.31
N TRP A 155 -3.77 -0.98 -4.00
CA TRP A 155 -4.51 -2.00 -3.26
C TRP A 155 -5.50 -1.29 -2.34
N ALA A 156 -6.78 -1.30 -2.71
CA ALA A 156 -7.87 -0.82 -1.87
C ALA A 156 -8.42 -2.01 -1.08
N VAL A 157 -8.11 -2.06 0.21
CA VAL A 157 -8.42 -3.21 1.08
C VAL A 157 -9.58 -2.84 2.01
N GLY A 158 -10.68 -3.57 1.88
CA GLY A 158 -11.95 -3.33 2.57
C GLY A 158 -11.93 -3.64 4.07
N SER A 159 -10.89 -4.31 4.55
CA SER A 159 -10.62 -4.43 5.98
C SER A 159 -9.12 -4.23 6.26
N SER A 160 -8.39 -5.27 6.66
CA SER A 160 -6.97 -5.20 7.02
C SER A 160 -6.07 -5.87 5.99
N ALA A 161 -4.82 -5.42 5.91
CA ALA A 161 -3.77 -6.09 5.14
C ALA A 161 -2.73 -6.73 6.07
N THR A 162 -2.28 -7.94 5.75
CA THR A 162 -1.17 -8.62 6.41
C THR A 162 -0.15 -9.05 5.37
N LEU A 163 1.04 -8.47 5.42
CA LEU A 163 2.15 -8.80 4.53
C LEU A 163 3.04 -9.83 5.24
N GLY A 164 3.12 -11.03 4.70
CA GLY A 164 3.92 -12.12 5.27
C GLY A 164 5.41 -11.77 5.33
N SER A 165 6.15 -12.42 6.22
CA SER A 165 7.59 -12.15 6.41
C SER A 165 8.38 -12.32 5.11
N ASN A 166 9.40 -11.49 4.90
CA ASN A 166 10.23 -11.47 3.69
C ASN A 166 9.47 -11.29 2.36
N SER A 167 8.18 -10.90 2.42
CA SER A 167 7.43 -10.59 1.19
C SER A 167 7.85 -9.24 0.61
N THR A 168 7.58 -9.03 -0.67
CA THR A 168 7.76 -7.73 -1.33
C THR A 168 6.48 -7.35 -2.03
N ILE A 169 5.87 -6.24 -1.61
CA ILE A 169 4.71 -5.65 -2.28
C ILE A 169 5.11 -4.37 -3.02
N GLN A 170 4.41 -4.09 -4.11
CA GLN A 170 4.62 -2.92 -4.96
C GLN A 170 3.40 -2.01 -4.89
N GLY A 171 3.63 -0.70 -4.78
CA GLY A 171 2.60 0.33 -4.83
C GLY A 171 1.97 0.70 -3.49
N ILE A 172 0.75 1.24 -3.54
CA ILE A 172 0.07 1.83 -2.39
C ILE A 172 -0.92 0.83 -1.81
N VAL A 173 -0.66 0.37 -0.59
CA VAL A 173 -1.61 -0.41 0.21
C VAL A 173 -2.44 0.56 1.05
N ASN A 174 -3.71 0.71 0.70
CA ASN A 174 -4.66 1.58 1.40
C ASN A 174 -5.78 0.72 1.99
N ALA A 175 -5.71 0.47 3.29
CA ALA A 175 -6.60 -0.43 4.02
C ALA A 175 -7.54 0.33 4.95
N LEU A 176 -8.81 -0.06 4.98
CA LEU A 176 -9.78 0.58 5.88
C LEU A 176 -9.41 0.41 7.35
N GLU A 177 -8.99 -0.79 7.75
CA GLU A 177 -8.67 -1.10 9.13
C GLU A 177 -7.16 -1.01 9.38
N SER A 178 -6.47 -2.12 9.67
CA SER A 178 -5.04 -2.12 10.04
C SER A 178 -4.16 -2.69 8.93
N ILE A 179 -2.86 -2.35 8.99
CA ILE A 179 -1.82 -2.99 8.16
C ILE A 179 -0.76 -3.58 9.07
N THR A 180 -0.50 -4.87 8.92
CA THR A 180 0.66 -5.53 9.52
C THR A 180 1.68 -5.83 8.42
N VAL A 181 2.88 -5.27 8.55
CA VAL A 181 4.02 -5.59 7.70
C VAL A 181 4.92 -6.54 8.50
N GLY A 182 4.86 -7.83 8.15
CA GLY A 182 5.59 -8.88 8.87
C GLY A 182 7.11 -8.75 8.74
N SER A 183 7.83 -9.51 9.55
CA SER A 183 9.28 -9.36 9.69
C SER A 183 10.03 -9.35 8.36
N SER A 184 10.90 -8.36 8.17
CA SER A 184 11.76 -8.21 6.99
C SER A 184 11.01 -8.15 5.65
N ALA A 185 9.69 -7.96 5.65
CA ALA A 185 8.94 -7.65 4.44
C ALA A 185 9.30 -6.24 3.95
N SER A 186 9.19 -6.02 2.63
CA SER A 186 9.49 -4.75 1.97
C SER A 186 8.26 -4.19 1.28
N VAL A 187 8.06 -2.88 1.41
CA VAL A 187 7.02 -2.12 0.71
C VAL A 187 7.71 -1.15 -0.24
N GLU A 188 7.69 -1.48 -1.53
CA GLU A 188 8.11 -0.57 -2.61
C GLU A 188 6.91 0.29 -2.98
N GLY A 189 6.60 1.25 -2.11
CA GLY A 189 5.47 2.16 -2.21
C GLY A 189 5.07 2.71 -0.85
N ARG A 190 3.80 2.53 -0.48
CA ARG A 190 3.21 3.17 0.71
C ARG A 190 2.22 2.24 1.42
N ALA A 191 2.05 2.42 2.72
CA ALA A 191 1.08 1.67 3.54
C ALA A 191 0.27 2.63 4.42
N TRP A 192 -1.04 2.71 4.16
CA TRP A 192 -1.98 3.60 4.82
C TRP A 192 -3.15 2.82 5.44
N ALA A 193 -3.30 2.87 6.76
CA ALA A 193 -4.37 2.28 7.55
C ALA A 193 -5.33 3.39 8.02
N LEU A 194 -6.59 3.36 7.56
CA LEU A 194 -7.51 4.49 7.68
C LEU A 194 -8.28 4.56 9.00
N ASN A 195 -8.50 3.43 9.67
CA ASN A 195 -9.16 3.34 10.98
C ASN A 195 -8.27 2.65 12.03
N GLY A 196 -7.32 1.82 11.58
CA GLY A 196 -6.48 1.00 12.42
C GLY A 196 -5.03 1.48 12.55
N ALA A 197 -4.18 0.55 12.96
CA ALA A 197 -2.75 0.79 13.16
C ALA A 197 -1.93 0.31 11.95
N VAL A 198 -0.71 0.84 11.83
CA VAL A 198 0.35 0.18 11.04
C VAL A 198 1.39 -0.40 11.99
N THR A 199 1.63 -1.70 11.87
CA THR A 199 2.66 -2.42 12.64
C THR A 199 3.77 -2.85 11.68
N LEU A 200 5.02 -2.57 12.06
CA LEU A 200 6.23 -2.77 11.28
C LEU A 200 7.25 -3.58 12.10
N ASP A 201 8.02 -4.43 11.44
CA ASP A 201 9.06 -5.27 12.02
C ASP A 201 10.22 -5.47 11.03
N ASP A 202 11.35 -4.78 11.25
CA ASP A 202 12.58 -4.92 10.43
C ASP A 202 12.35 -4.66 8.92
N ASN A 203 11.46 -3.73 8.57
CA ASN A 203 11.04 -3.52 7.19
C ASN A 203 11.85 -2.46 6.44
N ALA A 204 11.87 -2.58 5.11
CA ALA A 204 12.29 -1.52 4.21
C ALA A 204 11.07 -0.91 3.51
N ILE A 205 10.85 0.40 3.68
CA ILE A 205 9.71 1.13 3.10
C ILE A 205 10.25 2.24 2.17
N ASN A 206 10.19 2.00 0.86
CA ASN A 206 10.85 2.79 -0.19
C ASN A 206 9.93 3.05 -1.39
N LEU A 207 10.40 3.80 -2.39
CA LEU A 207 9.75 4.06 -3.69
C LEU A 207 10.67 3.66 -4.83
#